data_AF-A0A960VBP4-F1
#
_entry.id   AF-A0A960VBP4-F1
#
_cell.length_a   1.000
_cell.length_b   1.000
_cell.length_c   1.000
_cell.angle_alpha   90.00
_cell.angle_beta   90.00
_cell.angle_gamma   90.00
#
_symmetry.space_group_name_H-M   'P 1'
#
loop_
_entity.id
_entity.type
_entity.pdbx_description
1 polymer ?
#
loop_
_entity_poly.entity_id
_entity_poly.type
_entity_poly.pdbx_seq_one_letter_code
_entity_poly.pdbx_strand_id
1 'polypeptide(L)'
;MEKLEDSLKFKLWMQSLKENNITVKKVEEKAIFRRGNGEVLFAFLTVDAIDEDKRALPSAVLLRGDFVSVLTCLIDKDSKKKYLVLVKQKRVGTGEYLHEHPARMCDNVSAPFQVCV
;
A
#
# COMPACT_ATOMS: atom_id res chain seq x y z
N MET A 1 -17.35 -9.69 -8.48
CA MET A 1 -15.87 -9.57 -8.37
C MET A 1 -15.52 -8.13 -8.70
N GLU A 2 -14.72 -7.45 -7.87
CA GLU A 2 -14.40 -6.02 -8.04
C GLU A 2 -13.54 -5.79 -9.29
N LYS A 3 -13.82 -4.76 -10.09
CA LYS A 3 -12.91 -4.37 -11.19
C LYS A 3 -11.74 -3.55 -10.64
N LEU A 4 -10.60 -3.59 -11.31
CA LEU A 4 -9.42 -2.85 -10.87
C LEU A 4 -9.70 -1.36 -10.77
N GLU A 5 -10.36 -0.80 -11.79
CA GLU A 5 -10.63 0.63 -11.91
C GLU A 5 -11.62 1.14 -10.86
N ASP A 6 -12.46 0.23 -10.36
CA ASP A 6 -13.42 0.54 -9.31
C ASP A 6 -12.78 0.57 -7.92
N SER A 7 -11.61 -0.06 -7.75
CA SER A 7 -10.95 -0.17 -6.46
C SER A 7 -10.43 1.17 -5.95
N LEU A 8 -10.51 1.38 -4.62
CA LEU A 8 -10.06 2.60 -3.97
C LEU A 8 -8.59 2.91 -4.29
N LYS A 9 -7.73 1.90 -4.24
CA LYS A 9 -6.29 2.00 -4.53
C LYS A 9 -5.99 2.47 -5.95
N PHE A 10 -6.75 2.00 -6.95
CA PHE A 10 -6.57 2.43 -8.33
C PHE A 10 -6.99 3.90 -8.50
N LYS A 11 -8.12 4.28 -7.92
CA LYS A 11 -8.64 5.66 -7.95
C LYS A 11 -7.65 6.64 -7.31
N LEU A 12 -7.13 6.30 -6.12
CA LEU A 12 -6.14 7.12 -5.42
C LEU A 12 -4.83 7.22 -6.21
N TRP A 13 -4.35 6.11 -6.77
CA TRP A 13 -3.14 6.10 -7.59
C TRP A 13 -3.29 6.96 -8.86
N MET A 14 -4.37 6.80 -9.62
CA MET A 14 -4.63 7.62 -10.81
C MET A 14 -4.80 9.11 -10.47
N GLN A 15 -5.46 9.42 -9.35
CA GLN A 15 -5.58 10.80 -8.86
C GLN A 15 -4.21 11.39 -8.51
N SER A 16 -3.37 10.63 -7.81
CA SER A 16 -2.01 11.04 -7.46
C SER A 16 -1.15 11.31 -8.72
N LEU A 17 -1.22 10.44 -9.74
CA LEU A 17 -0.52 10.67 -11.01
C LEU A 17 -0.98 11.97 -11.68
N LYS A 18 -2.30 12.22 -11.71
CA LYS A 18 -2.88 13.43 -12.29
C LYS A 18 -2.44 14.70 -11.54
N GLU A 19 -2.42 14.65 -10.21
CA GLU A 19 -1.98 15.78 -9.36
C GLU A 19 -0.49 16.10 -9.53
N ASN A 20 0.31 15.11 -9.95
CA ASN A 20 1.75 15.26 -10.19
C ASN A 20 2.10 15.44 -11.68
N ASN A 21 1.18 15.96 -12.49
CA ASN A 21 1.35 16.25 -13.92
C ASN A 21 1.77 15.03 -14.78
N ILE A 22 1.46 13.81 -14.35
CA ILE A 22 1.76 12.60 -15.12
C ILE A 22 0.60 12.30 -16.07
N THR A 23 0.91 12.18 -17.35
CA THR A 23 -0.06 11.77 -18.37
C THR A 23 0.02 10.26 -18.59
N VAL A 24 -1.03 9.55 -18.21
CA VAL A 24 -1.18 8.11 -18.47
C VAL A 24 -1.93 7.90 -19.78
N LYS A 25 -1.29 7.22 -20.74
CA LYS A 25 -1.88 6.88 -22.03
C LYS A 25 -2.56 5.52 -22.02
N LYS A 26 -1.96 4.55 -21.32
CA LYS A 26 -2.45 3.17 -21.27
C LYS A 26 -2.09 2.52 -19.94
N VAL A 27 -3.01 1.71 -19.43
CA VAL A 27 -2.78 0.78 -18.33
C VAL A 27 -3.14 -0.62 -18.81
N GLU A 28 -2.24 -1.57 -18.60
CA GLU A 28 -2.45 -2.99 -18.90
C GLU A 28 -2.34 -3.81 -17.62
N GLU A 29 -3.36 -4.61 -17.34
CA GLU A 29 -3.35 -5.57 -16.25
C GLU A 29 -2.48 -6.78 -16.61
N LYS A 30 -1.48 -7.09 -15.79
CA LYS A 30 -0.66 -8.31 -15.94
C LYS A 30 -1.09 -9.38 -14.95
N ALA A 31 -1.39 -9.01 -13.72
CA ALA A 31 -1.94 -9.92 -12.71
C ALA A 31 -2.76 -9.14 -11.67
N ILE A 32 -3.84 -9.76 -11.20
CA ILE A 32 -4.64 -9.23 -10.08
C ILE A 32 -4.72 -10.30 -8.99
N PHE A 33 -4.31 -9.94 -7.79
CA PHE A 33 -4.46 -10.76 -6.59
C PHE A 33 -5.67 -10.28 -5.81
N ARG A 34 -6.49 -11.21 -5.36
CA ARG A 34 -7.76 -10.91 -4.71
C ARG A 34 -7.85 -11.51 -3.32
N ARG A 35 -8.62 -10.86 -2.47
CA ARG A 35 -9.09 -11.43 -1.20
C ARG A 35 -10.15 -12.50 -1.47
N GLY A 36 -10.43 -13.33 -0.45
CA GLY A 36 -11.48 -14.36 -0.55
C GLY A 36 -12.88 -13.82 -0.84
N ASN A 37 -13.14 -12.54 -0.53
CA ASN A 37 -14.40 -11.83 -0.84
C ASN A 37 -14.43 -11.22 -2.27
N GLY A 38 -13.36 -11.35 -3.06
CA GLY A 38 -13.27 -10.86 -4.43
C GLY A 38 -12.78 -9.42 -4.60
N GLU A 39 -12.48 -8.71 -3.51
CA GLU A 39 -11.81 -7.39 -3.53
C GLU A 39 -10.38 -7.51 -4.07
N VAL A 40 -9.94 -6.49 -4.81
CA VAL A 40 -8.56 -6.38 -5.31
C VAL A 40 -7.63 -6.14 -4.13
N LEU A 41 -6.67 -7.03 -3.91
CA LEU A 41 -5.64 -6.90 -2.90
C LEU A 41 -4.40 -6.18 -3.46
N PHE A 42 -3.86 -6.72 -4.56
CA PHE A 42 -2.70 -6.21 -5.28
C PHE A 42 -2.91 -6.34 -6.79
N ALA A 43 -2.26 -5.50 -7.59
CA ALA A 43 -2.20 -5.68 -9.03
C ALA A 43 -0.79 -5.41 -9.58
N PHE A 44 -0.33 -6.25 -10.50
CA PHE A 44 0.82 -5.93 -11.35
C PHE A 44 0.30 -5.36 -12.66
N LEU A 45 0.79 -4.17 -13.00
CA LEU A 45 0.38 -3.40 -14.16
C LEU A 45 1.59 -3.06 -15.03
N THR A 46 1.34 -2.90 -16.32
CA THR A 46 2.23 -2.18 -17.23
C THR A 46 1.56 -0.88 -17.63
N VAL A 47 2.26 0.24 -17.50
CA VAL A 47 1.72 1.59 -17.68
C VAL A 47 2.55 2.33 -18.72
N ASP A 48 1.88 2.92 -19.71
CA ASP A 48 2.47 3.92 -20.60
C ASP A 48 2.15 5.30 -20.01
N ALA A 49 3.14 5.92 -19.41
CA ALA A 49 3.03 7.23 -18.79
C ALA A 49 4.20 8.13 -19.15
N ILE A 50 3.92 9.42 -19.28
CA ILE A 50 4.91 10.47 -19.53
C ILE A 50 4.82 11.57 -18.46
N ASP A 51 5.97 12.19 -18.15
CA ASP A 51 6.04 13.39 -17.31
C ASP A 51 5.75 14.68 -18.12
N GLU A 52 5.81 15.82 -17.43
CA GLU A 52 5.61 17.16 -18.02
C GLU A 52 6.64 17.50 -19.11
N ASP A 53 7.84 16.91 -19.05
CA ASP A 53 8.91 17.02 -20.04
C ASP A 53 8.75 16.02 -21.21
N LYS A 54 7.63 15.28 -21.25
CA LYS A 54 7.32 14.22 -22.22
C LYS A 54 8.29 13.03 -22.17
N ARG A 55 9.00 12.83 -21.07
CA ARG A 55 9.85 11.66 -20.86
C ARG A 55 9.00 10.48 -20.41
N ALA A 56 9.27 9.32 -20.97
CA ALA A 56 8.61 8.08 -20.58
C ALA A 56 9.05 7.66 -19.17
N LEU A 57 8.09 7.28 -18.34
CA LEU A 57 8.35 6.74 -17.01
C LEU A 57 8.52 5.21 -17.05
N PRO A 58 9.20 4.61 -16.06
CA PRO A 58 9.24 3.15 -15.91
C PRO A 58 7.83 2.56 -15.88
N SER A 59 7.61 1.52 -16.69
CA SER A 59 6.26 1.03 -16.98
C SER A 59 5.73 -0.01 -16.00
N ALA A 60 6.58 -0.68 -15.22
CA ALA A 60 6.16 -1.74 -14.30
C ALA A 60 5.67 -1.15 -12.96
N VAL A 61 4.41 -1.42 -12.61
CA VAL A 61 3.79 -0.92 -11.37
C VAL A 61 3.22 -2.08 -10.56
N LEU A 62 3.62 -2.16 -9.29
CA LEU A 62 2.92 -2.96 -8.28
C LEU A 62 1.95 -2.04 -7.54
N LEU A 63 0.68 -2.11 -7.88
CA LEU A 63 -0.38 -1.39 -7.21
C LEU A 63 -0.78 -2.12 -5.92
N ARG A 64 -0.66 -1.41 -4.80
CA ARG A 64 -1.08 -1.85 -3.46
C ARG A 64 -1.79 -0.71 -2.74
N GLY A 65 -2.63 -1.04 -1.76
CA GLY A 65 -3.20 -0.04 -0.88
C GLY A 65 -2.13 0.64 -0.01
N ASP A 66 -2.44 1.85 0.45
CA ASP A 66 -1.69 2.52 1.50
C ASP A 66 -1.66 1.66 2.76
N PHE A 67 -0.72 1.94 3.66
CA PHE A 67 -0.63 1.24 4.92
C PHE A 67 -0.33 2.19 6.06
N VAL A 68 -0.73 1.76 7.25
CA VAL A 68 -0.47 2.47 8.50
C VAL A 68 0.31 1.55 9.41
N SER A 69 1.29 2.14 10.08
CA SER A 69 2.07 1.50 11.13
C SER A 69 1.84 2.27 12.44
N VAL A 70 1.55 1.54 13.51
CA VAL A 70 1.33 2.12 14.85
C VAL A 70 2.54 1.85 15.72
N LEU A 71 3.19 2.92 16.18
CA LEU A 71 4.24 2.83 17.18
C LEU A 71 3.61 2.92 18.57
N THR A 72 3.64 1.81 19.30
CA THR A 72 3.20 1.76 20.70
C THR A 72 4.42 1.80 21.63
N CYS A 73 4.54 2.86 22.42
CA CYS A 73 5.62 3.07 23.37
C CYS A 73 5.11 2.95 24.81
N LEU A 74 5.57 1.96 25.55
CA LEU A 74 5.34 1.80 26.97
C LEU A 74 6.46 2.51 27.73
N ILE A 75 6.10 3.43 28.61
CA ILE A 75 7.06 4.16 29.44
C ILE A 75 6.91 3.68 30.87
N ASP A 76 7.96 3.05 31.40
CA ASP A 76 7.98 2.64 32.79
C ASP A 76 7.93 3.87 33.71
N LYS A 77 7.02 3.86 34.68
CA LYS A 77 6.70 5.04 35.48
C LYS A 77 7.88 5.47 36.35
N ASP A 78 8.63 4.52 36.89
CA ASP A 78 9.65 4.78 37.89
C ASP A 78 11.01 5.02 37.23
N SER A 79 11.46 4.10 36.37
CA SER A 79 12.75 4.18 35.69
C SER A 79 12.77 5.09 34.46
N LYS A 80 11.59 5.51 33.97
CA LYS A 80 11.42 6.26 32.71
C LYS A 80 11.93 5.55 31.46
N LYS A 81 12.24 4.25 31.55
CA LYS A 81 12.63 3.43 30.41
C LYS A 81 11.49 3.30 29.41
N LYS A 82 11.83 3.31 28.13
CA LYS A 82 10.87 3.21 27.02
C LYS A 82 11.00 1.84 26.37
N TYR A 83 9.86 1.22 26.11
CA TYR A 83 9.75 -0.08 25.46
C TYR A 83 8.81 0.04 24.27
N LEU A 84 9.18 -0.57 23.15
CA LEU A 84 8.33 -0.62 21.95
C LEU A 84 7.64 -1.97 21.87
N VAL A 85 6.33 -1.94 21.66
CA VAL A 85 5.58 -3.16 21.35
C VAL A 85 5.77 -3.48 19.88
N LEU A 86 6.26 -4.69 19.61
CA LEU A 86 6.50 -5.23 18.28
C LEU A 86 5.73 -6.53 18.10
N VAL A 87 5.36 -6.86 16.86
CA VAL A 87 4.84 -8.16 16.45
C VAL A 87 5.95 -8.98 15.79
N LYS A 88 5.97 -10.29 16.04
CA LYS A 88 6.89 -11.22 15.39
C LYS A 88 6.14 -11.94 14.27
N GLN A 89 6.58 -11.76 13.02
CA GLN A 89 5.91 -12.35 11.85
C GLN A 89 6.92 -12.99 10.90
N LYS A 90 6.51 -14.07 10.23
CA LYS A 90 7.32 -14.73 9.18
C LYS A 90 7.07 -14.06 7.84
N ARG A 91 8.12 -13.77 7.07
CA ARG A 91 8.00 -13.13 5.74
C ARG A 91 8.13 -14.14 4.62
N VAL A 92 7.22 -14.06 3.64
CA VAL A 92 7.25 -14.95 2.47
C VAL A 92 8.43 -14.65 1.52
N GLY A 93 8.89 -13.39 1.48
CA GLY A 93 9.99 -12.98 0.60
C GLY A 93 11.37 -13.50 1.03
N THR A 94 11.60 -13.64 2.34
CA THR A 94 12.90 -14.07 2.89
C THR A 94 12.84 -15.38 3.68
N GLY A 95 11.65 -15.82 4.10
CA GLY A 95 11.45 -16.96 4.98
C GLY A 95 11.76 -16.69 6.46
N GLU A 96 12.29 -15.51 6.79
CA GLU A 96 12.76 -15.15 8.13
C GLU A 96 11.63 -14.65 9.04
N TYR A 97 11.88 -14.69 10.35
CA TYR A 97 11.07 -13.99 11.33
C TYR A 97 11.60 -12.57 11.55
N LEU A 98 10.74 -11.58 11.37
CA LEU A 98 11.05 -10.18 11.66
C LEU A 98 10.23 -9.69 12.86
N HIS A 99 10.78 -8.72 13.59
CA HIS A 99 10.07 -7.95 14.61
C HIS A 99 9.76 -6.57 14.05
N GLU A 100 8.50 -6.19 14.08
CA GLU A 100 8.03 -4.98 13.41
C GLU A 100 6.88 -4.33 14.16
N HIS A 101 6.61 -3.07 13.82
CA HIS A 101 5.45 -2.37 14.38
C HIS A 101 4.15 -3.01 13.87
N PRO A 102 3.11 -3.08 14.72
CA PRO A 102 1.76 -3.40 14.26
C PRO A 102 1.38 -2.50 13.09
N ALA A 103 1.00 -3.11 11.98
CA ALA A 103 0.66 -2.39 10.75
C ALA A 103 -0.47 -3.09 9.99
N ARG A 104 -1.21 -2.32 9.19
CA ARG A 104 -2.29 -2.83 8.34
C ARG A 104 -2.51 -1.95 7.13
N MET A 105 -3.00 -2.56 6.04
CA MET A 105 -3.33 -1.86 4.79
C MET A 105 -4.68 -1.17 4.88
N CYS A 106 -4.75 0.03 4.30
CA CYS A 106 -5.94 0.86 4.14
C CYS A 106 -6.73 0.42 2.90
N ASP A 107 -7.13 -0.84 2.84
CA ASP A 107 -7.70 -1.38 1.60
C ASP A 107 -9.12 -0.85 1.32
N ASN A 108 -9.90 -0.60 2.37
CA ASN A 108 -11.34 -0.28 2.29
C ASN A 108 -11.71 1.05 2.98
N VAL A 109 -10.73 1.76 3.54
CA VAL A 109 -10.93 3.05 4.22
C VAL A 109 -9.80 4.00 3.84
N SER A 110 -10.13 5.24 3.50
CA SER A 110 -9.12 6.25 3.15
C SER A 110 -8.49 6.90 4.38
N ALA A 111 -9.13 6.83 5.55
CA ALA A 111 -8.67 7.48 6.76
C ALA A 111 -7.80 6.52 7.61
N PRO A 112 -6.49 6.79 7.77
CA PRO A 112 -5.54 5.95 8.50
C PRO A 112 -6.00 5.52 9.89
N PHE A 113 -6.60 6.44 10.66
CA PHE A 113 -7.01 6.17 12.04
C PHE A 113 -8.10 5.09 12.16
N GLN A 114 -8.93 4.90 11.12
CA GLN A 114 -9.98 3.87 11.12
C GLN A 114 -9.41 2.45 11.04
N VAL A 115 -8.15 2.31 10.64
CA VAL A 115 -7.45 1.04 10.57
C VAL A 115 -6.70 0.71 11.88
N CYS A 116 -6.54 1.71 12.76
CA CYS A 116 -5.73 1.64 13.98
C CYS A 116 -6.49 1.18 15.24
N VAL A 117 -7.74 0.72 15.11
CA VAL A 117 -8.61 0.27 16.21
C VAL A 117 -8.51 -1.23 16.48
#